data_AF-A0A1G7X107-F1
#
_entry.id   AF-A0A1G7X107-F1
#
_cell.length_a   1.000
_cell.length_b   1.000
_cell.length_c   1.000
_cell.angle_alpha   90.00
_cell.angle_beta   90.00
_cell.angle_gamma   90.00
#
_symmetry.space_group_name_H-M   'P 1'
#
loop_
_entity.id
_entity.type
_entity.pdbx_description
1 polymer ?
#
loop_
_entity_poly.entity_id
_entity_poly.type
_entity_poly.pdbx_seq_one_letter_code
_entity_poly.pdbx_strand_id
1 'polypeptide(L)'
;MERRLHYLAILFFFALPISMMAEQKNHVKVNLTEAGSLQDVLMDTDYDRIDSLTISGKFSGVDLAYLKKGSGRLASLEFIDLTNIEIVECDEPYYSWTDIDSSIGGYGNPPVHFYYLSNTEYTTSEQQVRWLHSKPSFITIHPT
;
A
#
# COMPACT_ATOMS: atom_id res chain seq x y z
N MET A 1 31.54 45.19 -29.43
CA MET A 1 30.89 44.84 -28.14
C MET A 1 29.62 43.99 -28.35
N GLU A 2 28.94 44.12 -29.50
CA GLU A 2 27.68 43.42 -29.85
C GLU A 2 27.71 41.88 -29.95
N ARG A 3 28.83 41.26 -30.36
CA ARG A 3 28.88 39.78 -30.54
C ARG A 3 28.86 38.98 -29.24
N ARG A 4 29.19 39.59 -28.10
CA ARG A 4 29.19 38.90 -26.79
C ARG A 4 27.80 38.88 -26.13
N LEU A 5 26.90 39.77 -26.54
CA LEU A 5 25.52 39.82 -26.04
C LEU A 5 24.65 38.70 -26.67
N HIS A 6 24.92 38.33 -27.92
CA HIS A 6 24.17 37.31 -28.64
C HIS A 6 24.36 35.90 -28.08
N TYR A 7 25.58 35.52 -27.66
CA TYR A 7 25.84 34.21 -27.04
C TYR A 7 25.25 34.08 -25.63
N LEU A 8 25.19 35.18 -24.88
CA LEU A 8 24.58 35.20 -23.54
C LEU A 8 23.05 35.05 -23.60
N ALA A 9 22.40 35.62 -24.62
CA ALA A 9 20.95 35.45 -24.83
C ALA A 9 20.58 34.03 -25.26
N ILE A 10 21.40 33.38 -26.09
CA ILE A 10 21.17 32.00 -26.57
C ILE A 10 21.38 30.96 -25.45
N LEU A 11 22.35 31.19 -24.55
CA LEU A 11 22.54 30.32 -23.37
C LEU A 11 21.39 30.41 -22.37
N PHE A 12 20.70 31.56 -22.29
CA PHE A 12 19.53 31.72 -21.43
C PHE A 12 18.30 30.95 -21.97
N PHE A 13 18.15 30.87 -23.29
CA PHE A 13 17.02 30.19 -23.94
C PHE A 13 17.08 28.66 -23.85
N PHE A 14 18.28 28.06 -23.76
CA PHE A 14 18.46 26.60 -23.66
C PHE A 14 18.50 26.05 -22.23
N ALA A 15 18.74 26.88 -21.21
CA ALA A 15 18.73 26.45 -19.81
C ALA A 15 17.32 26.51 -19.16
N LEU A 16 16.38 27.24 -19.76
CA LEU A 16 15.06 27.51 -19.16
C LEU A 16 13.94 26.47 -19.36
N PRO A 17 13.96 25.51 -20.32
CA PRO A 17 12.88 24.52 -20.39
C PRO A 17 13.09 23.28 -19.50
N ILE A 18 14.29 23.05 -18.94
CA ILE A 18 14.55 21.80 -18.19
C ILE A 18 13.89 21.83 -16.80
N SER A 19 13.60 23.00 -16.24
CA SER A 19 12.99 23.11 -14.90
C SER A 19 11.46 22.92 -14.87
N MET A 20 10.78 22.76 -16.01
CA MET A 20 9.31 22.61 -16.07
C MET A 20 8.79 21.17 -16.11
N MET A 21 9.64 20.17 -15.84
CA MET A 21 9.20 18.79 -15.59
C MET A 21 9.35 18.46 -14.10
N ALA A 22 8.88 19.34 -13.22
CA ALA A 22 8.54 18.91 -11.88
C ALA A 22 7.33 17.98 -12.03
N GLU A 23 7.54 16.67 -11.91
CA GLU A 23 6.44 15.70 -11.87
C GLU A 23 5.49 16.14 -10.75
N GLN A 24 4.31 16.62 -11.14
CA GLN A 24 3.28 17.00 -10.18
C GLN A 24 2.76 15.72 -9.55
N LYS A 25 3.27 15.41 -8.35
CA LYS A 25 2.82 14.25 -7.58
C LYS A 25 1.37 14.46 -7.16
N ASN A 26 0.49 13.57 -7.59
CA ASN A 26 -0.91 13.55 -7.20
C ASN A 26 -1.01 13.03 -5.76
N HIS A 27 -1.09 13.97 -4.82
CA HIS A 27 -1.26 13.68 -3.41
C HIS A 27 -2.74 13.68 -3.04
N VAL A 28 -3.22 12.54 -2.54
CA VAL A 28 -4.62 12.34 -2.13
C VAL A 28 -4.69 12.17 -0.62
N LYS A 29 -5.69 12.79 0.01
CA LYS A 29 -6.00 12.61 1.43
C LYS A 29 -7.40 12.04 1.56
N VAL A 30 -7.55 10.94 2.28
CA VAL A 30 -8.83 10.29 2.51
C VAL A 30 -9.06 10.03 3.98
N ASN A 31 -10.31 10.14 4.40
CA ASN A 31 -10.76 9.72 5.72
C ASN A 31 -11.77 8.59 5.56
N LEU A 32 -11.41 7.40 6.05
CA LEU A 32 -12.24 6.21 5.97
C LEU A 32 -13.20 6.17 7.16
N THR A 33 -14.49 6.33 6.88
CA THR A 33 -15.56 6.22 7.89
C THR A 33 -15.95 4.76 8.18
N GLU A 34 -15.68 3.89 7.21
CA GLU A 34 -15.93 2.45 7.23
C GLU A 34 -14.62 1.72 6.90
N ALA A 35 -14.36 0.62 7.61
CA ALA A 35 -13.18 -0.19 7.36
C ALA A 35 -13.40 -1.05 6.11
N GLY A 36 -12.38 -1.19 5.27
CA GLY A 36 -12.45 -1.93 4.00
C GLY A 36 -12.93 -1.09 2.80
N SER A 37 -13.26 0.19 3.02
CA SER A 37 -13.84 1.06 1.99
C SER A 37 -12.79 1.82 1.16
N LEU A 38 -11.49 1.61 1.36
CA LEU A 38 -10.45 2.43 0.71
C LEU A 38 -10.55 2.40 -0.82
N GLN A 39 -10.80 1.22 -1.41
CA GLN A 39 -10.90 1.09 -2.86
C GLN A 39 -12.03 1.96 -3.41
N ASP A 40 -13.21 1.91 -2.80
CA ASP A 40 -14.39 2.66 -3.24
C ASP A 40 -14.15 4.16 -3.11
N VAL A 41 -13.62 4.59 -1.96
CA VAL A 41 -13.28 6.00 -1.71
C VAL A 41 -12.29 6.52 -2.75
N LEU A 42 -11.29 5.72 -3.17
CA LEU A 42 -10.35 6.13 -4.20
C LEU A 42 -10.93 6.09 -5.62
N MET A 43 -11.91 5.22 -5.90
CA MET A 43 -12.59 5.20 -7.19
C MET A 43 -13.39 6.49 -7.44
N ASP A 44 -13.90 7.11 -6.37
CA ASP A 44 -14.65 8.36 -6.40
C ASP A 44 -13.77 9.62 -6.50
N THR A 45 -12.44 9.48 -6.48
CA THR A 45 -11.53 10.62 -6.66
C THR A 45 -11.35 10.98 -8.14
N ASP A 46 -11.08 12.25 -8.42
CA ASP A 46 -10.78 12.75 -9.77
C ASP A 46 -9.38 12.34 -10.28
N TYR A 47 -8.60 11.59 -9.49
CA TYR A 47 -7.21 11.25 -9.80
C TYR A 47 -7.09 9.86 -10.44
N ASP A 48 -6.78 9.80 -11.73
CA ASP A 48 -6.53 8.54 -12.43
C ASP A 48 -5.25 7.82 -11.98
N ARG A 49 -4.32 8.57 -11.38
CA ARG A 49 -3.07 8.07 -10.81
C ARG A 49 -2.76 8.81 -9.52
N ILE A 50 -2.41 8.07 -8.48
CA ILE A 50 -2.10 8.56 -7.15
C ILE A 50 -0.63 8.22 -6.85
N ASP A 51 0.17 9.25 -6.60
CA ASP A 51 1.61 9.08 -6.31
C ASP A 51 1.89 9.12 -4.80
N SER A 52 0.98 9.74 -4.03
CA SER A 52 1.10 9.87 -2.58
C SER A 52 -0.27 9.85 -1.92
N LEU A 53 -0.40 9.10 -0.82
CA LEU A 53 -1.67 8.92 -0.13
C LEU A 53 -1.51 9.14 1.38
N THR A 54 -2.37 9.96 1.98
CA THR A 54 -2.56 10.03 3.43
C THR A 54 -3.93 9.46 3.77
N ILE A 55 -3.95 8.50 4.69
CA ILE A 55 -5.16 7.82 5.15
C ILE A 55 -5.38 8.13 6.63
N SER A 56 -6.61 8.46 6.98
CA SER A 56 -7.06 8.54 8.37
C SER A 56 -8.36 7.76 8.58
N GLY A 57 -8.71 7.51 9.84
CA GLY A 57 -9.96 6.84 10.20
C GLY A 57 -9.84 5.32 10.18
N LYS A 58 -10.97 4.63 10.00
CA LYS A 58 -11.05 3.18 10.17
C LYS A 58 -10.34 2.43 9.05
N PHE A 59 -9.45 1.53 9.41
CA PHE A 59 -8.60 0.82 8.46
C PHE A 59 -8.49 -0.67 8.83
N SER A 60 -8.58 -1.57 7.87
CA SER A 60 -8.58 -3.01 8.08
C SER A 60 -7.60 -3.77 7.19
N GLY A 61 -7.53 -5.09 7.39
CA GLY A 61 -6.77 -5.99 6.51
C GLY A 61 -7.20 -5.91 5.05
N VAL A 62 -8.47 -5.60 4.77
CA VAL A 62 -9.01 -5.43 3.40
C VAL A 62 -8.38 -4.24 2.68
N ASP A 63 -8.30 -3.10 3.38
CA ASP A 63 -7.68 -1.88 2.85
C ASP A 63 -6.18 -2.09 2.58
N LEU A 64 -5.50 -2.77 3.52
CA LEU A 64 -4.09 -3.14 3.36
C LEU A 64 -3.87 -4.11 2.19
N ALA A 65 -4.77 -5.09 2.00
CA ALA A 65 -4.73 -6.00 0.86
C ALA A 65 -4.85 -5.24 -0.46
N TYR A 66 -5.73 -4.25 -0.51
CA TYR A 66 -5.91 -3.39 -1.67
C TYR A 66 -4.66 -2.55 -1.97
N LEU A 67 -4.10 -1.88 -0.97
CA LEU A 67 -2.84 -1.12 -1.10
C LEU A 67 -1.70 -2.00 -1.61
N LYS A 68 -1.56 -3.21 -1.05
CA LYS A 68 -0.53 -4.17 -1.43
C LYS A 68 -0.61 -4.59 -2.90
N LYS A 69 -1.82 -4.64 -3.49
CA LYS A 69 -1.97 -4.96 -4.92
C LYS A 69 -1.26 -3.94 -5.81
N GLY A 70 -1.10 -2.68 -5.36
CA GLY A 70 -0.34 -1.65 -6.07
C GLY A 70 -0.73 -1.50 -7.53
N SER A 71 -2.04 -1.58 -7.83
CA SER A 71 -2.57 -1.61 -9.20
C SER A 71 -3.67 -0.57 -9.40
N GLY A 72 -4.07 -0.35 -10.65
CA GLY A 72 -5.05 0.70 -10.98
C GLY A 72 -4.53 2.09 -10.61
N ARG A 73 -5.36 2.88 -9.90
CA ARG A 73 -5.00 4.25 -9.46
C ARG A 73 -3.76 4.29 -8.56
N LEU A 74 -3.38 3.16 -7.93
CA LEU A 74 -2.23 3.04 -7.03
C LEU A 74 -0.95 2.53 -7.71
N ALA A 75 -0.95 2.33 -9.04
CA ALA A 75 0.19 1.75 -9.76
C ALA A 75 1.49 2.57 -9.68
N SER A 76 1.40 3.85 -9.30
CA SER A 76 2.53 4.76 -9.13
C SER A 76 2.66 5.27 -7.70
N LEU A 77 2.02 4.62 -6.73
CA LEU A 77 2.08 5.03 -5.34
C LEU A 77 3.51 4.87 -4.80
N GLU A 78 4.13 5.98 -4.42
CA GLU A 78 5.49 6.00 -3.87
C GLU A 78 5.51 6.24 -2.36
N PHE A 79 4.50 6.92 -1.83
CA PHE A 79 4.42 7.30 -0.42
C PHE A 79 3.03 7.04 0.14
N ILE A 80 3.00 6.46 1.34
CA ILE A 80 1.80 6.28 2.12
C ILE A 80 2.01 6.74 3.56
N ASP A 81 1.07 7.54 4.05
CA ASP A 81 0.98 7.95 5.45
C ASP A 81 -0.24 7.28 6.08
N LEU A 82 0.05 6.45 7.09
CA LEU A 82 -0.91 5.68 7.87
C LEU A 82 -0.91 6.08 9.35
N THR A 83 -0.29 7.20 9.73
CA THR A 83 -0.10 7.56 11.14
C THR A 83 -1.41 7.81 11.89
N ASN A 84 -2.48 8.22 11.19
CA ASN A 84 -3.76 8.59 11.80
C ASN A 84 -4.88 7.57 11.55
N ILE A 85 -4.53 6.29 11.36
CA ILE A 85 -5.52 5.23 11.21
C ILE A 85 -5.96 4.66 12.55
N GLU A 86 -7.18 4.15 12.59
CA GLU A 86 -7.73 3.30 13.63
C GLU A 86 -7.87 1.89 13.04
N ILE A 87 -7.05 0.94 13.51
CA ILE A 87 -7.13 -0.44 13.03
C ILE A 87 -8.42 -1.09 13.56
N VAL A 88 -9.21 -1.62 12.62
CA VAL A 88 -10.42 -2.41 12.88
C VAL A 88 -10.13 -3.86 12.46
N GLU A 89 -10.21 -4.78 13.42
CA GLU A 89 -10.02 -6.21 13.18
C GLU A 89 -11.10 -6.75 12.24
N CYS A 90 -10.71 -7.65 11.32
CA CYS A 90 -11.60 -8.31 10.38
C CYS A 90 -11.15 -9.75 10.11
N ASP A 91 -12.08 -10.60 9.70
CA ASP A 91 -11.82 -12.02 9.36
C ASP A 91 -11.18 -12.21 7.97
N GLU A 92 -10.78 -11.13 7.32
CA GLU A 92 -10.14 -11.15 6.00
C GLU A 92 -8.62 -10.93 6.11
N PRO A 93 -7.79 -11.84 5.59
CA PRO A 93 -6.35 -11.70 5.63
C PRO A 93 -5.86 -10.69 4.60
N TYR A 94 -4.89 -9.84 4.97
CA TYR A 94 -4.24 -8.93 4.02
C TYR A 94 -3.22 -9.66 3.12
N TYR A 95 -2.77 -10.84 3.54
CA TYR A 95 -1.86 -11.68 2.78
C TYR A 95 -2.06 -13.16 3.09
N SER A 96 -1.81 -14.01 2.09
CA SER A 96 -1.66 -15.45 2.28
C SER A 96 -0.49 -15.99 1.48
N TRP A 97 0.15 -17.04 1.97
CA TRP A 97 1.21 -17.73 1.26
C TRP A 97 1.07 -19.25 1.40
N THR A 98 1.37 -19.96 0.30
CA THR A 98 1.25 -21.42 0.25
C THR A 98 2.64 -22.06 0.27
N ASP A 99 2.84 -22.96 1.23
CA ASP A 99 4.05 -23.79 1.33
C ASP A 99 4.05 -24.83 0.22
N ILE A 100 4.67 -24.50 -0.92
CA ILE A 100 4.87 -25.46 -2.02
C ILE A 100 6.15 -26.25 -1.72
N ASP A 101 6.07 -27.18 -0.77
CA ASP A 101 7.15 -28.12 -0.51
C ASP A 101 7.12 -29.26 -1.55
N SER A 102 8.04 -29.20 -2.51
CA SER A 102 8.22 -30.22 -3.54
C SER A 102 8.69 -31.59 -3.01
N SER A 103 9.09 -31.68 -1.73
CA SER A 103 9.52 -32.93 -1.09
C SER A 103 8.36 -33.74 -0.49
N ILE A 104 7.17 -33.15 -0.39
CA ILE A 104 5.94 -33.86 0.02
C ILE A 104 5.41 -34.60 -1.21
N GLY A 105 5.99 -35.77 -1.47
CA GLY A 105 5.61 -36.64 -2.57
C GLY A 105 4.15 -37.07 -2.53
N GLY A 106 3.28 -36.28 -3.16
CA GLY A 106 1.91 -36.63 -3.54
C GLY A 106 0.91 -36.75 -2.38
N TYR A 107 -0.27 -36.16 -2.57
CA TYR A 107 -1.53 -36.35 -1.81
C TYR A 107 -1.91 -35.37 -0.68
N GLY A 108 -1.08 -34.39 -0.32
CA GLY A 108 -1.51 -33.31 0.59
C GLY A 108 -1.83 -31.99 -0.15
N ASN A 109 -2.89 -31.29 0.25
CA ASN A 109 -3.00 -29.87 -0.08
C ASN A 109 -1.87 -29.13 0.69
N PRO A 110 -1.07 -28.29 0.03
CA PRO A 110 -0.01 -27.55 0.69
C PRO A 110 -0.59 -26.65 1.79
N PRO A 111 0.09 -26.48 2.94
CA PRO A 111 -0.39 -25.60 3.98
C PRO A 111 -0.45 -24.14 3.48
N VAL A 112 -1.49 -23.41 3.89
CA VAL A 112 -1.72 -22.02 3.50
C VAL A 112 -1.68 -21.11 4.72
N HIS A 113 -0.67 -20.27 4.82
CA HIS A 113 -0.54 -19.30 5.91
C HIS A 113 -1.37 -18.07 5.58
N PHE A 114 -2.11 -17.57 6.56
CA PHE A 114 -2.92 -16.35 6.47
C PHE A 114 -2.39 -15.30 7.44
N TYR A 115 -2.35 -14.05 6.99
CA TYR A 115 -1.86 -12.91 7.75
C TYR A 115 -2.94 -11.86 7.88
N TYR A 116 -3.26 -11.46 9.11
CA TYR A 116 -4.32 -10.51 9.44
C TYR A 116 -3.73 -9.28 10.14
N LEU A 117 -4.45 -8.16 10.02
CA LEU A 117 -4.10 -6.90 10.69
C LEU A 117 -4.80 -6.84 12.05
N SER A 118 -4.05 -6.55 13.11
CA SER A 118 -4.55 -6.48 14.48
C SER A 118 -3.81 -5.42 15.30
N ASN A 119 -4.50 -4.84 16.28
CA ASN A 119 -3.92 -3.97 17.32
C ASN A 119 -3.41 -4.75 18.54
N THR A 120 -3.75 -6.04 18.64
CA THR A 120 -3.36 -6.90 19.75
C THR A 120 -2.20 -7.80 19.34
N GLU A 121 -1.16 -7.86 20.18
CA GLU A 121 -0.08 -8.82 20.01
C GLU A 121 -0.61 -10.23 20.29
N TYR A 122 -0.69 -11.06 19.25
CA TYR A 122 -0.96 -12.48 19.42
C TYR A 122 0.36 -13.23 19.55
N THR A 123 0.69 -13.68 20.76
CA THR A 123 1.61 -14.81 20.92
C THR A 123 0.84 -16.07 20.57
N THR A 124 1.25 -16.80 19.52
CA THR A 124 0.68 -18.10 19.17
C THR A 124 0.96 -19.13 20.28
N SER A 125 0.16 -19.10 21.34
CA SER A 125 -0.04 -20.21 22.26
C SER A 125 -1.54 -20.49 22.34
N GLU A 126 -1.93 -21.59 21.70
CA GLU A 126 -3.11 -22.38 22.07
C GLU A 126 -4.44 -21.62 22.23
N GLN A 127 -5.25 -21.57 21.16
CA GLN A 127 -6.50 -22.34 21.08
C GLN A 127 -7.20 -22.11 19.74
N GLN A 128 -7.78 -23.20 19.21
CA GLN A 128 -8.60 -23.28 18.00
C GLN A 128 -7.91 -23.38 16.62
N VAL A 129 -6.87 -24.20 16.52
CA VAL A 129 -6.52 -24.85 15.25
C VAL A 129 -6.73 -26.37 15.38
N ARG A 130 -7.99 -26.76 15.57
CA ARG A 130 -8.47 -28.10 15.21
C ARG A 130 -9.15 -27.87 13.87
N TRP A 131 -8.55 -28.37 12.78
CA TRP A 131 -9.05 -28.40 11.38
C TRP A 131 -8.41 -27.50 10.31
N LEU A 132 -7.47 -26.60 10.61
CA LEU A 132 -6.64 -25.97 9.55
C LEU A 132 -5.18 -26.40 9.69
N HIS A 133 -4.58 -26.94 8.63
CA HIS A 133 -3.16 -27.33 8.59
C HIS A 133 -2.20 -26.13 8.56
N SER A 134 -2.58 -24.96 9.05
CA SER A 134 -1.74 -23.77 9.04
C SER A 134 -2.13 -22.81 10.16
N LYS A 135 -1.13 -22.38 10.93
CA LYS A 135 -1.29 -21.35 11.96
C LYS A 135 -1.28 -19.98 11.27
N PRO A 136 -2.27 -19.11 11.50
CA PRO A 136 -2.19 -17.74 11.01
C PRO A 136 -1.02 -17.02 11.70
N SER A 137 -0.25 -16.27 10.92
CA SER A 137 0.89 -15.47 11.38
C SER A 137 0.51 -14.00 11.29
N PHE A 138 0.61 -13.24 12.37
CA PHE A 138 0.20 -11.83 12.41
C PHE A 138 1.44 -10.92 12.42
N ILE A 139 1.39 -9.78 11.73
CA ILE A 139 2.42 -8.73 11.82
C ILE A 139 1.80 -7.54 12.57
N THR A 140 2.43 -7.15 13.68
CA THR A 140 2.08 -5.97 14.47
C THR A 140 2.79 -4.73 13.89
N ILE A 141 2.05 -3.65 13.64
CA ILE A 141 2.63 -2.34 13.33
C ILE A 141 2.53 -1.49 14.60
N HIS A 142 3.66 -1.06 15.16
CA HIS A 142 3.67 -0.14 16.29
C HIS A 142 3.54 1.31 15.79
N PRO A 143 2.49 2.06 16.14
CA PRO A 143 2.47 3.49 15.94
C PRO A 143 3.48 4.15 16.90
N THR A 144 4.39 4.95 16.37
CA THR A 144 5.33 5.81 17.13
C THR A 144 4.67 7.08 17.63
#